data_AF-A0A4Y7NK26-F1
#
_entry.id   AF-A0A4Y7NK26-F1
#
_cell.length_a   1.000
_cell.length_b   1.000
_cell.length_c   1.000
_cell.angle_alpha   90.00
_cell.angle_beta   90.00
_cell.angle_gamma   90.00
#
_symmetry.space_group_name_H-M   'P 1'
#
loop_
_entity.id
_entity.type
_entity.pdbx_description
1 polymer ?
#
loop_
_entity_poly.entity_id
_entity_poly.type
_entity_poly.pdbx_seq_one_letter_code
_entity_poly.pdbx_strand_id
1 'polypeptide(L)'
;MAVLGVQLIVTLLTISIMQKVSTRFSFGKWLLCQTGLVYYRYPTDMELRKLAGLPIPKAKPKPKEGEHKRGKHKKKREEPVEDKTFNVPKNLDIQLASSKIMPVDVVQLKFFTEFVWLVDYTIFVLFVYVITEVYYGFYPKATQEVNLSMLWCLLLIGFALKSLCSVTGLYFWSNEAAAERSLVLVGGSFCFVLALALLLIDESKLEVGLDAAYSAFNQSAAVFLEHQSLDSEGPASKLILKLCFAVWCGITGALFVFPGLRVSRMHWDALRYCQERFVSKMFIYINLVSPFLLALLWVRPLARYYFANRVFSSMDGPLMSEAAFESMRLWLCLTLSLLRIVSAPSCFQAYLNMAQTRIESMKKEAGRISNVELQRKVAIILYYLCVVGLQYVAPIVLCIGLTLMNKSMGGYGWFGQHALDKEQCTLQPDKTVTISNLLSSEDNSLSSARDQWLIALSSFRQIFSYEVFKGVFGFGNWWMQFLSFATIGCGLAYQSYFDDV
;
A
#
# COMPACT_ATOMS: atom_id res chain seq x y z
N MET A 1 -17.79 28.72 -19.63
CA MET A 1 -17.43 27.35 -20.05
C MET A 1 -17.67 26.41 -18.86
N ALA A 2 -18.32 25.27 -19.05
CA ALA A 2 -18.65 24.37 -17.94
C ALA A 2 -17.38 23.71 -17.40
N VAL A 3 -16.85 24.22 -16.28
CA VAL A 3 -15.54 23.84 -15.69
C VAL A 3 -15.47 22.36 -15.25
N LEU A 4 -16.62 21.68 -15.13
CA LEU A 4 -16.75 20.34 -14.55
C LEU A 4 -17.60 19.36 -15.39
N GLY A 5 -17.97 19.71 -16.63
CA GLY A 5 -19.08 19.10 -17.38
C GLY A 5 -19.11 17.57 -17.40
N VAL A 6 -18.22 16.94 -18.16
CA VAL A 6 -18.28 15.48 -18.39
C VAL A 6 -17.65 14.71 -17.23
N GLN A 7 -16.56 15.24 -16.65
CA GLN A 7 -15.85 14.55 -15.58
C GLN A 7 -16.63 14.47 -14.26
N LEU A 8 -17.44 15.48 -13.95
CA LEU A 8 -18.32 15.43 -12.79
C LEU A 8 -19.43 14.38 -12.98
N ILE A 9 -19.94 14.22 -14.21
CA ILE A 9 -20.91 13.15 -14.52
C ILE A 9 -20.26 11.78 -14.32
N VAL A 10 -19.04 11.57 -14.85
CA VAL A 10 -18.32 10.30 -14.71
C VAL A 10 -18.06 9.98 -13.24
N THR A 11 -17.70 10.97 -12.42
CA THR A 11 -17.43 10.72 -11.00
C THR A 11 -18.70 10.50 -10.19
N LEU A 12 -19.78 11.27 -10.41
CA LEU A 12 -21.07 11.03 -9.75
C LEU A 12 -21.66 9.67 -10.13
N LEU A 13 -21.55 9.28 -11.40
CA LEU A 13 -21.94 7.96 -11.87
C LEU A 13 -21.10 6.88 -11.19
N THR A 14 -19.79 7.05 -11.13
CA THR A 14 -18.90 6.07 -10.48
C THR A 14 -19.18 5.97 -8.99
N ILE A 15 -19.42 7.07 -8.27
CA ILE A 15 -19.81 7.02 -6.85
C ILE A 15 -21.12 6.25 -6.67
N SER A 16 -22.11 6.50 -7.52
CA SER A 16 -23.39 5.79 -7.50
C SER A 16 -23.22 4.29 -7.78
N ILE A 17 -22.36 3.94 -8.74
CA ILE A 17 -21.99 2.55 -9.05
C ILE A 17 -21.25 1.94 -7.86
N MET A 18 -20.27 2.64 -7.28
CA MET A 18 -19.48 2.18 -6.14
C MET A 18 -20.39 1.84 -4.95
N GLN A 19 -21.37 2.68 -4.64
CA GLN A 19 -22.34 2.43 -3.56
C GLN A 19 -23.21 1.19 -3.84
N LYS A 20 -23.64 0.97 -5.09
CA LYS A 20 -24.49 -0.19 -5.46
C LYS A 20 -23.71 -1.48 -5.69
N VAL A 21 -22.46 -1.39 -6.15
CA VAL A 21 -21.61 -2.53 -6.47
C VAL A 21 -20.92 -3.04 -5.21
N SER A 22 -20.38 -2.17 -4.36
CA SER A 22 -19.68 -2.58 -3.12
C SER A 22 -20.52 -3.44 -2.18
N THR A 23 -21.85 -3.31 -2.24
CA THR A 23 -22.78 -4.14 -1.46
C THR A 23 -22.96 -5.56 -2.02
N ARG A 24 -22.79 -5.76 -3.33
CA ARG A 24 -23.05 -7.04 -4.02
C ARG A 24 -21.79 -7.75 -4.48
N PHE A 25 -20.81 -7.00 -4.98
CA PHE A 25 -19.56 -7.51 -5.51
C PHE A 25 -18.39 -6.72 -4.90
N SER A 26 -17.42 -7.46 -4.37
CA SER A 26 -16.22 -6.88 -3.78
C SER A 26 -15.02 -7.70 -4.24
N PHE A 27 -14.08 -7.03 -4.89
CA PHE A 27 -12.83 -7.63 -5.33
C PHE A 27 -11.95 -8.00 -4.14
N GLY A 28 -11.97 -7.22 -3.05
CA GLY A 28 -11.32 -7.59 -1.79
C GLY A 28 -11.84 -8.91 -1.24
N LYS A 29 -13.17 -9.12 -1.23
CA LYS A 29 -13.78 -10.40 -0.83
C LYS A 29 -13.45 -11.52 -1.81
N TRP A 30 -13.48 -11.24 -3.10
CA TRP A 30 -13.11 -12.19 -4.14
C TRP A 30 -11.67 -12.69 -3.97
N LEU A 31 -10.73 -11.76 -3.71
CA LEU A 31 -9.31 -12.07 -3.50
C LEU A 31 -9.09 -12.99 -2.30
N LEU A 32 -9.93 -12.91 -1.26
CA LEU A 32 -9.83 -13.74 -0.05
C LEU A 32 -10.61 -15.06 -0.14
N CYS A 33 -11.79 -15.08 -0.78
CA CYS A 33 -12.70 -16.24 -0.74
C CYS A 33 -12.68 -17.09 -2.02
N GLN A 34 -12.49 -16.48 -3.19
CA GLN A 34 -12.66 -17.14 -4.50
C GLN A 34 -11.35 -17.62 -5.11
N THR A 35 -10.21 -17.20 -4.55
CA THR A 35 -8.87 -17.60 -4.97
C THR A 35 -8.48 -19.02 -4.51
N GLY A 36 -9.37 -19.68 -3.76
CA GLY A 36 -9.15 -21.05 -3.29
C GLY A 36 -8.25 -21.16 -2.06
N LEU A 37 -8.06 -20.07 -1.30
CA LEU A 37 -7.27 -20.06 -0.08
C LEU A 37 -7.79 -21.08 0.95
N VAL A 38 -6.85 -21.80 1.55
CA VAL A 38 -7.11 -22.83 2.55
C VAL A 38 -6.42 -22.42 3.85
N TYR A 39 -7.17 -22.42 4.95
CA TYR A 39 -6.65 -22.16 6.29
C TYR A 39 -6.75 -23.40 7.17
N TYR A 40 -5.94 -23.43 8.22
CA TYR A 40 -5.95 -24.50 9.21
C TYR A 40 -6.86 -24.14 10.38
N ARG A 41 -7.80 -25.04 10.70
CA ARG A 41 -8.65 -24.91 11.87
C ARG A 41 -7.86 -25.24 13.14
N TYR A 42 -8.16 -24.53 14.22
CA TYR A 42 -7.62 -24.90 15.52
C TYR A 42 -8.24 -26.23 15.99
N PRO A 43 -7.49 -27.09 16.69
CA PRO A 43 -8.01 -28.37 17.17
C PRO A 43 -9.02 -28.15 18.30
N THR A 44 -10.10 -28.92 18.28
CA THR A 44 -11.16 -28.82 19.29
C THR A 44 -10.68 -29.36 20.64
N ASP A 45 -11.28 -28.89 21.74
CA ASP A 45 -10.97 -29.39 23.08
C ASP A 45 -11.16 -30.90 23.20
N MET A 46 -12.12 -31.46 22.47
CA MET A 46 -12.40 -32.89 22.42
C MET A 46 -11.28 -33.67 21.72
N GLU A 47 -10.79 -33.18 20.57
CA GLU A 47 -9.66 -33.77 19.85
C GLU A 47 -8.38 -33.70 20.69
N LEU A 48 -8.12 -32.54 21.31
CA LEU A 48 -6.98 -32.35 22.20
C LEU A 48 -7.03 -33.29 23.41
N ARG A 49 -8.20 -33.46 24.06
CA ARG A 49 -8.35 -34.39 25.18
C ARG A 49 -8.16 -35.85 24.74
N LYS A 50 -8.72 -36.22 23.59
CA LYS A 50 -8.59 -37.57 23.03
C LYS A 50 -7.13 -37.90 22.73
N LEU A 51 -6.40 -36.98 22.09
CA LEU A 51 -4.99 -37.16 21.75
C LEU A 51 -4.08 -37.14 23.00
N ALA A 52 -4.42 -36.34 24.01
CA ALA A 52 -3.67 -36.24 25.27
C ALA A 52 -3.96 -37.38 26.27
N GLY A 53 -4.89 -38.29 25.96
CA GLY A 53 -5.35 -39.33 26.88
C GLY A 53 -6.10 -38.77 28.11
N LEU A 54 -6.66 -37.56 28.00
CA LEU A 54 -7.40 -36.90 29.07
C LEU A 54 -8.88 -37.33 29.10
N PRO A 55 -9.52 -37.37 30.28
CA PRO A 55 -10.92 -37.76 30.39
C PRO A 55 -11.84 -36.81 29.61
N ILE A 56 -12.66 -37.40 28.73
CA ILE A 56 -13.66 -36.70 27.94
C ILE A 56 -14.82 -36.31 28.86
N PRO A 57 -15.21 -35.03 28.96
CA PRO A 57 -16.34 -34.63 29.79
C PRO A 57 -17.62 -35.20 29.18
N LYS A 58 -18.25 -36.15 29.86
CA LYS A 58 -19.57 -36.66 29.47
C LYS A 58 -20.59 -35.53 29.67
N ALA A 59 -21.44 -35.28 28.67
CA ALA A 59 -22.57 -34.36 28.81
C ALA A 59 -23.44 -34.81 30.01
N LYS A 60 -23.60 -33.95 31.01
CA LYS A 60 -24.50 -34.25 32.14
C LYS A 60 -25.92 -34.42 31.59
N PRO A 61 -26.66 -35.48 31.97
CA PRO A 61 -28.08 -35.55 31.67
C PRO A 61 -28.80 -34.36 32.31
N LYS A 62 -29.70 -33.70 31.55
CA LYS A 62 -30.56 -32.63 32.07
C LYS A 62 -31.21 -33.11 33.37
N PRO A 63 -31.19 -32.33 34.47
CA PRO A 63 -31.88 -32.74 35.68
C PRO A 63 -33.38 -32.84 35.36
N LYS A 64 -33.96 -34.03 35.57
CA LYS A 64 -35.41 -34.20 35.53
C LYS A 64 -36.02 -33.35 36.63
N GLU A 65 -36.98 -32.55 36.24
CA GLU A 65 -37.82 -31.73 37.10
C GLU A 65 -38.64 -32.65 38.01
N GLY A 66 -38.57 -32.41 39.33
CA GLY A 66 -39.39 -33.08 40.34
C GLY A 66 -38.65 -34.11 41.19
N GLU A 67 -38.21 -33.68 42.39
CA GLU A 67 -38.61 -34.31 43.65
C GLU A 67 -38.08 -33.52 44.85
N HIS A 68 -39.01 -33.04 45.68
CA HIS A 68 -38.75 -32.48 46.99
C HIS A 68 -38.10 -33.50 47.92
N LYS A 69 -37.06 -33.10 48.68
CA LYS A 69 -36.90 -33.47 50.09
C LYS A 69 -35.93 -32.55 50.83
N ARG A 70 -36.43 -31.99 51.93
CA ARG A 70 -35.72 -31.21 52.96
C ARG A 70 -34.68 -32.07 53.66
N GLY A 71 -33.50 -31.53 53.95
CA GLY A 71 -32.54 -32.17 54.84
C GLY A 71 -31.20 -31.44 54.95
N LYS A 72 -30.87 -31.00 56.17
CA LYS A 72 -29.66 -30.28 56.57
C LYS A 72 -28.36 -31.05 56.25
N HIS A 73 -27.43 -30.44 55.50
CA HIS A 73 -26.03 -30.27 55.94
C HIS A 73 -25.25 -29.38 54.96
N LYS A 74 -24.68 -28.30 55.48
CA LYS A 74 -23.89 -27.30 54.76
C LYS A 74 -22.46 -27.83 54.61
N LYS A 75 -22.23 -28.79 53.70
CA LYS A 75 -20.88 -29.01 53.16
C LYS A 75 -20.69 -28.00 52.03
N LYS A 76 -19.62 -27.20 52.11
CA LYS A 76 -19.13 -26.34 51.00
C LYS A 76 -19.18 -27.16 49.72
N ARG A 77 -20.16 -26.85 48.87
CA ARG A 77 -20.18 -27.29 47.48
C ARG A 77 -19.07 -26.48 46.84
N GLU A 78 -17.89 -27.08 46.68
CA GLU A 78 -16.94 -26.59 45.69
C GLU A 78 -17.72 -26.52 44.38
N GLU A 79 -17.94 -25.31 43.91
CA GLU A 79 -18.42 -25.09 42.56
C GLU A 79 -17.47 -25.86 41.64
N PRO A 80 -17.98 -26.71 40.74
CA PRO A 80 -17.11 -27.38 39.79
C PRO A 80 -16.58 -26.27 38.89
N VAL A 81 -15.32 -25.89 39.12
CA VAL A 81 -14.55 -25.09 38.19
C VAL A 81 -14.73 -25.77 36.84
N GLU A 82 -15.42 -25.10 35.92
CA GLU A 82 -15.45 -25.53 34.54
C GLU A 82 -13.97 -25.60 34.11
N ASP A 83 -13.42 -26.80 33.98
CA ASP A 83 -12.10 -27.07 33.40
C ASP A 83 -12.14 -26.65 31.90
N LYS A 84 -12.24 -25.34 31.65
CA LYS A 84 -12.14 -24.71 30.32
C LYS A 84 -10.70 -24.70 29.85
N THR A 85 -9.76 -24.68 30.79
CA THR A 85 -8.32 -24.68 30.53
C THR A 85 -7.72 -26.00 30.97
N PHE A 86 -7.09 -26.71 30.05
CA PHE A 86 -6.34 -27.94 30.36
C PHE A 86 -5.01 -27.95 29.61
N ASN A 87 -4.02 -28.61 30.20
CA ASN A 87 -2.65 -28.60 29.72
C ASN A 87 -2.29 -29.89 28.98
N VAL A 88 -1.90 -29.75 27.73
CA VAL A 88 -1.55 -30.83 26.81
C VAL A 88 -0.02 -30.83 26.59
N PRO A 89 0.64 -31.99 26.47
CA PRO A 89 2.04 -32.07 26.06
C PRO A 89 2.27 -31.41 24.70
N LYS A 90 3.38 -30.67 24.53
CA LYS A 90 3.70 -29.99 23.27
C LYS A 90 4.05 -30.94 22.12
N ASN A 91 4.58 -32.13 22.44
CA ASN A 91 4.98 -33.17 21.48
C ASN A 91 3.81 -34.00 20.91
N LEU A 92 2.57 -33.57 21.14
CA LEU A 92 1.38 -34.26 20.67
C LEU A 92 1.34 -34.26 19.13
N ASP A 93 1.03 -35.41 18.51
CA ASP A 93 0.91 -35.49 17.06
C ASP A 93 -0.44 -34.92 16.58
N ILE A 94 -0.52 -33.59 16.53
CA ILE A 94 -1.70 -32.86 16.05
C ILE A 94 -1.60 -32.73 14.53
N GLN A 95 -2.60 -33.25 13.83
CA GLN A 95 -2.85 -32.97 12.41
C GLN A 95 -3.94 -31.91 12.32
N LEU A 96 -3.61 -30.74 11.75
CA LEU A 96 -4.55 -29.63 11.63
C LEU A 96 -5.51 -29.89 10.46
N ALA A 97 -6.82 -29.82 10.71
CA ALA A 97 -7.82 -29.90 9.65
C ALA A 97 -7.82 -28.64 8.78
N SER A 98 -7.76 -28.82 7.46
CA SER A 98 -7.78 -27.73 6.50
C SER A 98 -9.21 -27.38 6.05
N SER A 99 -9.53 -26.10 5.92
CA SER A 99 -10.82 -25.61 5.42
C SER A 99 -10.64 -24.47 4.42
N LYS A 100 -11.52 -24.39 3.43
CA LYS A 100 -11.60 -23.23 2.53
C LYS A 100 -12.13 -22.01 3.30
N ILE A 101 -11.66 -20.82 2.92
CA ILE A 101 -12.14 -19.56 3.47
C ILE A 101 -13.54 -19.26 2.93
N MET A 102 -14.53 -19.18 3.82
CA MET A 102 -15.90 -18.83 3.45
C MET A 102 -16.19 -17.35 3.73
N PRO A 103 -17.19 -16.74 3.04
CA PRO A 103 -17.56 -15.34 3.26
C PRO A 103 -17.96 -14.99 4.70
N VAL A 104 -18.44 -15.97 5.47
CA VAL A 104 -18.83 -15.79 6.88
C VAL A 104 -17.60 -15.68 7.79
N ASP A 105 -16.53 -16.41 7.47
CA ASP A 105 -15.30 -16.45 8.28
C ASP A 105 -14.51 -15.14 8.18
N VAL A 106 -14.57 -14.47 7.02
CA VAL A 106 -13.77 -13.27 6.74
C VAL A 106 -14.29 -12.00 7.43
N VAL A 107 -15.57 -11.93 7.79
CA VAL A 107 -16.18 -10.73 8.39
C VAL A 107 -15.61 -10.43 9.78
N GLN A 108 -15.19 -11.46 10.51
CA GLN A 108 -14.64 -11.33 11.86
C GLN A 108 -13.14 -11.02 11.86
N LEU A 109 -12.50 -10.95 10.69
CA LEU A 109 -11.07 -10.69 10.58
C LEU A 109 -10.73 -9.26 10.94
N LYS A 110 -9.58 -9.09 11.60
CA LYS A 110 -9.09 -7.78 11.98
C LYS A 110 -8.75 -6.97 10.73
N PHE A 111 -9.25 -5.73 10.65
CA PHE A 111 -9.05 -4.84 9.48
C PHE A 111 -9.70 -5.32 8.17
N PHE A 112 -10.68 -6.22 8.24
CA PHE A 112 -11.41 -6.67 7.05
C PHE A 112 -11.98 -5.51 6.21
N THR A 113 -12.68 -4.57 6.85
CA THR A 113 -13.27 -3.41 6.17
C THR A 113 -12.23 -2.54 5.49
N GLU A 114 -11.09 -2.27 6.14
CA GLU A 114 -10.02 -1.45 5.57
C GLU A 114 -9.37 -2.14 4.37
N PHE A 115 -9.13 -3.44 4.45
CA PHE A 115 -8.58 -4.23 3.34
C PHE A 115 -9.50 -4.24 2.13
N VAL A 116 -10.78 -4.57 2.34
CA VAL A 116 -11.78 -4.62 1.27
C VAL A 116 -11.94 -3.24 0.62
N TRP A 117 -12.04 -2.18 1.43
CA TRP A 117 -12.18 -0.82 0.93
C TRP A 117 -10.99 -0.40 0.07
N LEU A 118 -9.75 -0.66 0.52
CA LEU A 118 -8.54 -0.28 -0.23
C LEU A 118 -8.49 -0.97 -1.60
N VAL A 119 -8.75 -2.29 -1.65
CA VAL A 119 -8.73 -3.06 -2.91
C VAL A 119 -9.84 -2.61 -3.84
N ASP A 120 -11.08 -2.50 -3.35
CA ASP A 120 -12.22 -2.13 -4.18
C ASP A 120 -12.09 -0.70 -4.70
N TYR A 121 -11.68 0.24 -3.84
CA TYR A 121 -11.45 1.63 -4.23
C TYR A 121 -10.35 1.75 -5.29
N THR A 122 -9.28 0.96 -5.21
CA THR A 122 -8.22 0.93 -6.24
C THR A 122 -8.80 0.63 -7.63
N ILE A 123 -9.73 -0.31 -7.72
CA ILE A 123 -10.33 -0.72 -9.00
C ILE A 123 -11.25 0.38 -9.55
N PHE A 124 -12.03 1.03 -8.68
CA PHE A 124 -12.82 2.19 -9.10
C PHE A 124 -11.96 3.35 -9.57
N VAL A 125 -10.83 3.63 -8.90
CA VAL A 125 -9.88 4.67 -9.32
C VAL A 125 -9.30 4.33 -10.69
N LEU A 126 -8.85 3.10 -10.91
CA LEU A 126 -8.34 2.64 -12.21
C LEU A 126 -9.41 2.77 -13.31
N PHE A 127 -10.65 2.42 -13.01
CA PHE A 127 -11.76 2.54 -13.95
C PHE A 127 -12.04 4.00 -14.34
N VAL A 128 -12.14 4.90 -13.34
CA VAL A 128 -12.34 6.35 -13.58
C VAL A 128 -11.18 6.89 -14.40
N TYR A 129 -9.95 6.54 -14.03
CA TYR A 129 -8.75 6.99 -14.70
C TYR A 129 -8.71 6.55 -16.17
N VAL A 130 -8.99 5.27 -16.46
CA VAL A 130 -9.04 4.75 -17.83
C VAL A 130 -10.12 5.44 -18.65
N ILE A 131 -11.33 5.66 -18.09
CA ILE A 131 -12.39 6.41 -18.79
C ILE A 131 -11.94 7.83 -19.08
N THR A 132 -11.31 8.50 -18.12
CA THR A 132 -10.79 9.87 -18.29
C THR A 132 -9.71 9.92 -19.37
N GLU A 133 -8.81 8.94 -19.42
CA GLU A 133 -7.78 8.85 -20.45
C GLU A 133 -8.36 8.59 -21.84
N VAL A 134 -9.34 7.69 -21.95
CA VAL A 134 -10.05 7.44 -23.21
C VAL A 134 -10.80 8.69 -23.66
N TYR A 135 -11.44 9.41 -22.75
CA TYR A 135 -12.12 10.68 -23.03
C TYR A 135 -11.15 11.74 -23.58
N TYR A 136 -9.98 11.92 -22.94
CA TYR A 136 -8.95 12.84 -23.44
C TYR A 136 -8.35 12.39 -24.78
N GLY A 137 -8.25 11.09 -25.03
CA GLY A 137 -7.81 10.55 -26.31
C GLY A 137 -8.76 10.89 -27.47
N PHE A 138 -10.08 10.89 -27.24
CA PHE A 138 -11.08 11.24 -28.25
C PHE A 138 -11.33 12.75 -28.37
N TYR A 139 -11.24 13.50 -27.27
CA TYR A 139 -11.52 14.93 -27.23
C TYR A 139 -10.34 15.74 -26.65
N PRO A 140 -9.32 16.07 -27.46
CA PRO A 140 -8.12 16.78 -26.99
C PRO A 140 -8.40 18.17 -26.39
N LYS A 141 -9.45 18.86 -26.87
CA LYS A 141 -9.88 20.17 -26.38
C LYS A 141 -10.51 20.12 -24.97
N ALA A 142 -10.82 18.93 -24.45
CA ALA A 142 -11.36 18.76 -23.10
C ALA A 142 -10.30 18.88 -21.99
N THR A 143 -9.03 19.08 -22.34
CA THR A 143 -7.92 19.34 -21.41
C THR A 143 -8.05 20.66 -20.63
N GLN A 144 -9.01 21.51 -20.99
CA GLN A 144 -9.35 22.73 -20.23
C GLN A 144 -10.22 22.45 -18.98
N GLU A 145 -10.82 21.27 -18.85
CA GLU A 145 -11.58 20.87 -17.64
C GLU A 145 -10.65 20.43 -16.50
N VAL A 146 -11.10 20.61 -15.25
CA VAL A 146 -10.35 20.16 -14.07
C VAL A 146 -10.31 18.63 -14.05
N ASN A 147 -9.11 18.05 -14.13
CA ASN A 147 -8.93 16.59 -14.16
C ASN A 147 -9.29 15.93 -12.81
N LEU A 148 -10.55 15.54 -12.67
CA LEU A 148 -11.09 14.98 -11.44
C LEU A 148 -10.55 13.57 -11.14
N SER A 149 -10.04 12.84 -12.15
CA SER A 149 -9.38 11.54 -11.92
C SER A 149 -8.12 11.66 -11.06
N MET A 150 -7.47 12.83 -11.03
CA MET A 150 -6.34 13.10 -10.13
C MET A 150 -6.77 13.14 -8.67
N LEU A 151 -7.98 13.63 -8.39
CA LEU A 151 -8.53 13.62 -7.02
C LEU A 151 -8.74 12.19 -6.53
N TRP A 152 -9.24 11.31 -7.40
CA TRP A 152 -9.39 9.88 -7.09
C TRP A 152 -8.03 9.21 -6.82
N CYS A 153 -7.01 9.53 -7.62
CA CYS A 153 -5.65 9.03 -7.38
C CYS A 153 -5.04 9.59 -6.07
N LEU A 154 -5.28 10.86 -5.75
CA LEU A 154 -4.82 11.47 -4.51
C LEU A 154 -5.49 10.84 -3.28
N LEU A 155 -6.81 10.60 -3.35
CA LEU A 155 -7.55 9.89 -2.31
C LEU A 155 -7.06 8.44 -2.17
N LEU A 156 -6.69 7.78 -3.26
CA LEU A 156 -6.13 6.43 -3.25
C LEU A 156 -4.79 6.39 -2.49
N ILE A 157 -3.89 7.34 -2.78
CA ILE A 157 -2.62 7.52 -2.06
C ILE A 157 -2.90 7.77 -0.57
N GLY A 158 -3.85 8.66 -0.26
CA GLY A 158 -4.26 8.96 1.11
C GLY A 158 -4.78 7.74 1.86
N PHE A 159 -5.63 6.92 1.24
CA PHE A 159 -6.13 5.68 1.83
C PHE A 159 -5.03 4.64 2.02
N ALA A 160 -4.11 4.48 1.06
CA ALA A 160 -2.98 3.57 1.21
C ALA A 160 -2.06 3.98 2.38
N LEU A 161 -1.73 5.28 2.49
CA LEU A 161 -0.97 5.81 3.63
C LEU A 161 -1.73 5.66 4.95
N LYS A 162 -3.04 5.96 4.98
CA LYS A 162 -3.89 5.74 6.16
C LYS A 162 -3.84 4.29 6.61
N SER A 163 -3.98 3.34 5.69
CA SER A 163 -3.91 1.90 5.97
C SER A 163 -2.54 1.50 6.53
N LEU A 164 -1.44 2.01 5.97
CA LEU A 164 -0.10 1.76 6.49
C LEU A 164 0.10 2.34 7.89
N CYS A 165 -0.37 3.57 8.14
CA CYS A 165 -0.36 4.18 9.47
C CYS A 165 -1.20 3.39 10.47
N SER A 166 -2.39 2.93 10.06
CA SER A 166 -3.31 2.12 10.87
C SER A 166 -2.67 0.79 11.31
N VAL A 167 -2.04 0.08 10.36
CA VAL A 167 -1.31 -1.15 10.62
C VAL A 167 -0.08 -0.89 11.49
N THR A 168 0.66 0.19 11.24
CA THR A 168 1.84 0.53 12.05
C THR A 168 1.43 0.88 13.49
N GLY A 169 0.34 1.64 13.66
CA GLY A 169 -0.21 2.03 14.96
C GLY A 169 -0.62 0.84 15.82
N LEU A 170 -1.03 -0.28 15.21
CA LEU A 170 -1.31 -1.51 15.94
C LEU A 170 -0.10 -2.00 16.75
N TYR A 171 1.11 -1.94 16.19
CA TYR A 171 2.34 -2.36 16.85
C TYR A 171 2.77 -1.37 17.94
N PHE A 172 2.43 -0.09 17.78
CA PHE A 172 2.65 0.92 18.82
C PHE A 172 1.70 0.76 20.00
N TRP A 173 0.46 0.31 19.80
CA TRP A 173 -0.50 0.13 20.91
C TRP A 173 -0.35 -1.18 21.67
N SER A 174 0.29 -2.21 21.12
CA SER A 174 0.50 -3.47 21.85
C SER A 174 1.56 -3.35 22.94
N ASN A 175 1.17 -3.55 24.21
CA ASN A 175 2.06 -3.41 25.39
C ASN A 175 3.18 -4.47 25.49
N GLU A 176 3.02 -5.63 24.85
CA GLU A 176 4.01 -6.71 24.88
C GLU A 176 5.15 -6.53 23.85
N ALA A 177 5.12 -5.45 23.05
CA ALA A 177 5.88 -5.32 21.82
C ALA A 177 6.95 -4.21 21.86
N ALA A 178 7.69 -4.08 22.95
CA ALA A 178 8.73 -3.04 23.08
C ALA A 178 9.78 -3.10 21.95
N ALA A 179 10.18 -4.32 21.55
CA ALA A 179 11.13 -4.55 20.46
C ALA A 179 10.56 -4.17 19.08
N GLU A 180 9.25 -4.32 18.87
CA GLU A 180 8.61 -3.98 17.59
C GLU A 180 8.55 -2.46 17.39
N ARG A 181 8.29 -1.71 18.48
CA ARG A 181 8.28 -0.24 18.48
C ARG A 181 9.67 0.33 18.19
N SER A 182 10.70 -0.21 18.83
CA SER A 182 12.07 0.25 18.62
C SER A 182 12.54 -0.03 17.18
N LEU A 183 12.17 -1.18 16.61
CA LEU A 183 12.50 -1.53 15.22
C LEU A 183 11.94 -0.52 14.22
N VAL A 184 10.70 -0.06 14.41
CA VAL A 184 10.10 0.97 13.53
C VAL A 184 10.80 2.30 13.67
N LEU A 185 11.10 2.72 14.91
CA LEU A 185 11.76 4.00 15.16
C LEU A 185 13.18 4.00 14.55
N VAL A 186 13.95 2.94 14.78
CA VAL A 186 15.29 2.77 14.23
C VAL A 186 15.25 2.68 12.70
N GLY A 187 14.34 1.89 12.14
CA GLY A 187 14.20 1.77 10.68
C GLY A 187 13.80 3.08 10.01
N GLY A 188 12.89 3.86 10.60
CA GLY A 188 12.54 5.19 10.13
C GLY A 188 13.70 6.18 10.21
N SER A 189 14.45 6.17 11.32
CA SER A 189 15.62 7.03 11.52
C SER A 189 16.75 6.68 10.55
N PHE A 190 16.96 5.39 10.29
CA PHE A 190 17.90 4.92 9.27
C PHE A 190 17.47 5.38 7.88
N CYS A 191 16.19 5.25 7.52
CA CYS A 191 15.66 5.73 6.25
C CYS A 191 15.80 7.25 6.09
N PHE A 192 15.65 8.02 7.17
CA PHE A 192 15.88 9.47 7.18
C PHE A 192 17.34 9.82 6.83
N VAL A 193 18.31 9.20 7.52
CA VAL A 193 19.75 9.42 7.25
C VAL A 193 20.12 8.96 5.84
N LEU A 194 19.61 7.80 5.42
CA LEU A 194 19.80 7.29 4.06
C LEU A 194 19.22 8.24 3.01
N ALA A 195 18.05 8.82 3.26
CA ALA A 195 17.44 9.80 2.37
C ALA A 195 18.27 11.09 2.29
N LEU A 196 18.85 11.57 3.38
CA LEU A 196 19.77 12.72 3.36
C LEU A 196 20.98 12.43 2.44
N ALA A 197 21.56 11.23 2.53
CA ALA A 197 22.67 10.84 1.66
C ALA A 197 22.24 10.73 0.19
N LEU A 198 21.08 10.11 -0.09
CA LEU A 198 20.58 9.91 -1.45
C LEU A 198 20.13 11.22 -2.12
N LEU A 199 19.56 12.17 -1.37
CA LEU A 199 19.14 13.49 -1.87
C LEU A 199 20.34 14.42 -2.19
N LEU A 200 21.55 14.09 -1.74
CA LEU A 200 22.79 14.76 -2.12
C LEU A 200 23.36 14.27 -3.45
N ILE A 201 22.88 13.13 -3.97
CA ILE A 201 23.33 12.60 -5.27
C ILE A 201 22.87 13.54 -6.37
N ASP A 202 23.78 13.82 -7.30
CA ASP A 202 23.53 14.66 -8.47
C ASP A 202 22.55 14.01 -9.46
N GLU A 203 21.72 14.83 -10.10
CA GLU A 203 20.69 14.38 -11.05
C GLU A 203 21.28 13.73 -12.30
N SER A 204 22.55 14.01 -12.61
CA SER A 204 23.31 13.30 -13.65
C SER A 204 23.38 11.78 -13.41
N LYS A 205 23.29 11.33 -12.16
CA LYS A 205 23.32 9.91 -11.78
C LYS A 205 21.94 9.37 -11.44
N LEU A 206 21.12 10.14 -10.75
CA LEU A 206 19.78 9.72 -10.30
C LEU A 206 18.71 10.65 -10.87
N GLU A 207 17.93 10.16 -11.84
CA GLU A 207 17.00 10.96 -12.64
C GLU A 207 15.63 11.12 -11.97
N VAL A 208 15.64 11.78 -10.83
CA VAL A 208 14.42 12.01 -10.07
C VAL A 208 13.72 13.33 -10.44
N GLY A 209 14.49 14.32 -10.91
CA GLY A 209 13.99 15.62 -11.36
C GLY A 209 13.58 16.56 -10.21
N LEU A 210 14.18 16.39 -9.03
CA LEU A 210 13.88 17.19 -7.85
C LEU A 210 14.55 18.58 -7.88
N ASP A 211 15.76 18.68 -8.41
CA ASP A 211 16.45 19.96 -8.59
C ASP A 211 15.79 20.78 -9.72
N ALA A 212 15.36 20.14 -10.81
CA ALA A 212 14.54 20.77 -11.84
C ALA A 212 13.19 21.27 -11.28
N ALA A 213 12.51 20.45 -10.48
CA ALA A 213 11.29 20.84 -9.78
C ALA A 213 11.53 22.02 -8.83
N TYR A 214 12.66 22.06 -8.13
CA TYR A 214 13.01 23.16 -7.24
C TYR A 214 13.25 24.48 -8.01
N SER A 215 14.00 24.44 -9.12
CA SER A 215 14.21 25.64 -9.95
C SER A 215 12.90 26.16 -10.52
N ALA A 216 12.02 25.27 -11.00
CA ALA A 216 10.72 25.63 -11.54
C ALA A 216 9.81 26.23 -10.46
N PHE A 217 9.76 25.62 -9.28
CA PHE A 217 8.98 26.13 -8.15
C PHE A 217 9.46 27.52 -7.72
N ASN A 218 10.78 27.72 -7.57
CA ASN A 218 11.32 29.00 -7.16
C ASN A 218 11.04 30.10 -8.20
N GLN A 219 11.19 29.79 -9.48
CA GLN A 219 10.91 30.74 -10.55
C GLN A 219 9.43 31.12 -10.57
N SER A 220 8.53 30.14 -10.52
CA SER A 220 7.08 30.38 -10.47
C SER A 220 6.65 31.14 -9.23
N ALA A 221 7.22 30.82 -8.06
CA ALA A 221 6.91 31.49 -6.81
C ALA A 221 7.47 32.92 -6.76
N ALA A 222 8.65 33.19 -7.34
CA ALA A 222 9.20 34.54 -7.45
C ALA A 222 8.30 35.45 -8.30
N VAL A 223 7.88 34.97 -9.48
CA VAL A 223 6.94 35.68 -10.34
C VAL A 223 5.62 35.94 -9.61
N PHE A 224 5.11 34.93 -8.89
CA PHE A 224 3.88 35.10 -8.09
C PHE A 224 4.04 36.17 -6.99
N LEU A 225 5.16 36.17 -6.26
CA LEU A 225 5.41 37.14 -5.18
C LEU A 225 5.60 38.56 -5.71
N GLU A 226 6.29 38.73 -6.84
CA GLU A 226 6.43 40.01 -7.54
C GLU A 226 5.06 40.58 -7.92
N HIS A 227 4.15 39.74 -8.41
CA HIS A 227 2.76 40.14 -8.67
C HIS A 227 1.97 40.53 -7.42
N GLN A 228 2.39 40.08 -6.23
CA GLN A 228 1.77 40.45 -4.95
C GLN A 228 2.45 41.64 -4.28
N SER A 229 3.40 42.32 -4.94
CA SER A 229 4.19 43.42 -4.36
C SER A 229 4.89 43.06 -3.04
N LEU A 230 5.24 41.78 -2.88
CA LEU A 230 6.02 41.30 -1.74
C LEU A 230 7.48 41.19 -2.15
N ASP A 231 8.33 42.08 -1.63
CA ASP A 231 9.79 41.97 -1.77
C ASP A 231 10.26 40.73 -1.01
N SER A 232 10.76 39.73 -1.72
CA SER A 232 11.24 38.48 -1.13
C SER A 232 12.58 38.08 -1.71
N GLU A 233 13.57 37.80 -0.85
CA GLU A 233 14.91 37.30 -1.19
C GLU A 233 14.93 35.85 -1.73
N GLY A 234 13.78 35.33 -2.19
CA GLY A 234 13.62 34.02 -2.80
C GLY A 234 12.90 32.99 -1.90
N PRO A 235 12.16 32.01 -2.48
CA PRO A 235 10.99 31.45 -1.80
C PRO A 235 11.28 30.31 -0.80
N ALA A 236 12.42 29.63 -0.88
CA ALA A 236 12.88 28.66 0.14
C ALA A 236 14.30 28.20 -0.18
N SER A 237 15.13 27.94 0.85
CA SER A 237 16.46 27.37 0.61
C SER A 237 16.35 25.91 0.11
N LYS A 238 17.16 25.55 -0.89
CA LYS A 238 17.23 24.19 -1.46
C LYS A 238 17.43 23.12 -0.37
N LEU A 239 18.18 23.47 0.68
CA LEU A 239 18.44 22.61 1.82
C LEU A 239 17.17 22.32 2.64
N ILE A 240 16.35 23.34 2.92
CA ILE A 240 15.10 23.16 3.68
C ILE A 240 14.15 22.23 2.91
N LEU A 241 14.03 22.39 1.59
CA LEU A 241 13.18 21.52 0.78
C LEU A 241 13.69 20.07 0.80
N LYS A 242 15.00 19.85 0.61
CA LYS A 242 15.61 18.52 0.73
C LYS A 242 15.42 17.91 2.13
N LEU A 243 15.50 18.72 3.19
CA LEU A 243 15.23 18.27 4.56
C LEU A 243 13.76 17.84 4.73
N CYS A 244 12.79 18.59 4.19
CA CYS A 244 11.38 18.19 4.22
C CYS A 244 11.14 16.85 3.50
N PHE A 245 11.77 16.65 2.33
CA PHE A 245 11.72 15.36 1.63
C PHE A 245 12.38 14.24 2.46
N ALA A 246 13.53 14.51 3.10
CA ALA A 246 14.19 13.53 3.96
C ALA A 246 13.30 13.13 5.15
N VAL A 247 12.61 14.08 5.80
CA VAL A 247 11.65 13.79 6.88
C VAL A 247 10.50 12.93 6.37
N TRP A 248 9.92 13.27 5.21
CA TRP A 248 8.89 12.45 4.57
C TRP A 248 9.40 11.03 4.24
N CYS A 249 10.65 10.92 3.78
CA CYS A 249 11.32 9.64 3.55
C CYS A 249 11.52 8.82 4.83
N GLY A 250 11.86 9.46 5.95
CA GLY A 250 11.97 8.81 7.26
C GLY A 250 10.62 8.27 7.76
N ILE A 251 9.55 9.07 7.63
CA ILE A 251 8.19 8.66 8.02
C ILE A 251 7.71 7.48 7.15
N THR A 252 7.83 7.60 5.83
CA THR A 252 7.44 6.52 4.91
C THR A 252 8.32 5.28 5.07
N GLY A 253 9.61 5.45 5.38
CA GLY A 253 10.50 4.37 5.76
C GLY A 253 10.00 3.61 6.98
N ALA A 254 9.62 4.31 8.05
CA ALA A 254 9.04 3.70 9.26
C ALA A 254 7.78 2.88 8.94
N LEU A 255 6.91 3.39 8.06
CA LEU A 255 5.70 2.69 7.62
C LEU A 255 5.99 1.43 6.80
N PHE A 256 7.13 1.35 6.10
CA PHE A 256 7.49 0.25 5.21
C PHE A 256 8.31 -0.85 5.88
N VAL A 257 8.96 -0.60 7.02
CA VAL A 257 9.80 -1.58 7.73
C VAL A 257 9.04 -2.88 7.99
N PHE A 258 7.91 -2.83 8.69
CA PHE A 258 7.12 -4.03 8.99
C PHE A 258 6.52 -4.71 7.75
N PRO A 259 5.86 -3.97 6.85
CA PRO A 259 5.45 -4.52 5.57
C PRO A 259 6.57 -5.26 4.84
N GLY A 260 7.76 -4.69 4.71
CA GLY A 260 8.88 -5.33 4.01
C GLY A 260 9.39 -6.60 4.71
N LEU A 261 9.54 -6.57 6.03
CA LEU A 261 9.90 -7.76 6.82
C LEU A 261 8.84 -8.86 6.72
N ARG A 262 7.56 -8.49 6.67
CA ARG A 262 6.46 -9.45 6.54
C ARG A 262 6.40 -10.04 5.14
N VAL A 263 6.51 -9.20 4.11
CA VAL A 263 6.44 -9.57 2.69
C VAL A 263 7.63 -10.45 2.31
N SER A 264 8.84 -10.14 2.77
CA SER A 264 10.01 -11.00 2.57
C SER A 264 9.78 -12.41 3.10
N ARG A 265 9.22 -12.55 4.31
CA ARG A 265 8.88 -13.86 4.89
C ARG A 265 7.86 -14.62 4.05
N MET A 266 6.83 -13.94 3.57
CA MET A 266 5.83 -14.57 2.69
C MET A 266 6.44 -15.06 1.40
N HIS A 267 7.36 -14.31 0.80
CA HIS A 267 8.04 -14.74 -0.42
C HIS A 267 8.97 -15.93 -0.16
N TRP A 268 9.72 -15.92 0.94
CA TRP A 268 10.56 -17.04 1.35
C TRP A 268 9.75 -18.32 1.54
N ASP A 269 8.66 -18.23 2.29
CA ASP A 269 7.75 -19.36 2.53
C ASP A 269 7.06 -19.80 1.22
N ALA A 270 6.59 -18.86 0.39
CA ALA A 270 5.93 -19.17 -0.89
C ALA A 270 6.87 -19.89 -1.86
N LEU A 271 8.15 -19.51 -1.91
CA LEU A 271 9.16 -20.18 -2.72
C LEU A 271 9.40 -21.64 -2.27
N ARG A 272 9.33 -21.92 -0.97
CA ARG A 272 9.40 -23.29 -0.43
C ARG A 272 8.21 -24.14 -0.85
N TYR A 273 6.98 -23.61 -0.76
CA TYR A 273 5.77 -24.36 -1.13
C TYR A 273 5.56 -24.50 -2.65
N CYS A 274 6.11 -23.60 -3.46
CA CYS A 274 5.97 -23.61 -4.92
C CYS A 274 7.13 -24.30 -5.66
N GLN A 275 7.97 -25.10 -4.97
CA GLN A 275 9.14 -25.74 -5.57
C GLN A 275 8.81 -26.61 -6.80
N GLU A 276 7.65 -27.28 -6.81
CA GLU A 276 7.28 -28.23 -7.86
C GLU A 276 6.71 -27.58 -9.13
N ARG A 277 6.17 -26.35 -9.06
CA ARG A 277 5.51 -25.69 -10.20
C ARG A 277 6.38 -24.56 -10.76
N PHE A 278 7.04 -24.83 -11.89
CA PHE A 278 7.95 -23.88 -12.56
C PHE A 278 7.32 -22.49 -12.80
N VAL A 279 6.10 -22.45 -13.34
CA VAL A 279 5.43 -21.20 -13.68
C VAL A 279 5.15 -20.36 -12.43
N SER A 280 4.55 -20.94 -11.39
CA SER A 280 4.28 -20.24 -10.12
C SER A 280 5.57 -19.76 -9.45
N LYS A 281 6.63 -20.57 -9.51
CA LYS A 281 7.96 -20.19 -9.02
C LYS A 281 8.52 -18.97 -9.75
N MET A 282 8.40 -18.91 -11.08
CA MET A 282 8.81 -17.74 -11.86
C MET A 282 8.01 -16.49 -11.51
N PHE A 283 6.69 -16.58 -11.38
CA PHE A 283 5.85 -15.45 -10.94
C PHE A 283 6.29 -14.91 -9.57
N ILE A 284 6.59 -15.78 -8.61
CA ILE A 284 7.04 -15.37 -7.27
C ILE A 284 8.42 -14.70 -7.33
N TYR A 285 9.36 -15.19 -8.13
CA TYR A 285 10.66 -14.53 -8.30
C TYR A 285 10.54 -13.16 -8.95
N ILE A 286 9.76 -13.04 -10.03
CA ILE A 286 9.56 -11.75 -10.70
C ILE A 286 8.89 -10.77 -9.72
N ASN A 287 7.91 -11.22 -8.94
CA ASN A 287 7.28 -10.41 -7.90
C ASN A 287 8.29 -9.91 -6.86
N LEU A 288 9.15 -10.81 -6.34
CA LEU A 288 10.17 -10.47 -5.36
C LEU A 288 11.19 -9.45 -5.90
N VAL A 289 11.64 -9.62 -7.14
CA VAL A 289 12.69 -8.80 -7.76
C VAL A 289 12.13 -7.51 -8.38
N SER A 290 10.81 -7.43 -8.61
CA SER A 290 10.19 -6.28 -9.28
C SER A 290 10.48 -4.91 -8.66
N PRO A 291 10.48 -4.68 -7.33
CA PRO A 291 10.73 -3.35 -6.78
C PRO A 291 12.17 -2.89 -7.01
N PHE A 292 13.11 -3.85 -7.05
CA PHE A 292 14.51 -3.59 -7.38
C PHE A 292 14.65 -3.15 -8.84
N LEU A 293 14.09 -3.92 -9.78
CA LEU A 293 14.13 -3.59 -11.20
C LEU A 293 13.49 -2.22 -11.47
N LEU A 294 12.36 -1.94 -10.83
CA LEU A 294 11.73 -0.64 -10.92
C LEU A 294 12.65 0.45 -10.37
N ALA A 295 13.20 0.33 -9.16
CA ALA A 295 14.10 1.35 -8.60
C ALA A 295 15.33 1.64 -9.49
N LEU A 296 15.86 0.63 -10.19
CA LEU A 296 16.99 0.79 -11.13
C LEU A 296 16.64 1.64 -12.36
N LEU A 297 15.37 1.72 -12.79
CA LEU A 297 14.96 2.50 -13.96
C LEU A 297 15.18 4.01 -13.78
N TRP A 298 15.36 4.50 -12.56
CA TRP A 298 15.66 5.91 -12.26
C TRP A 298 17.16 6.19 -12.13
N VAL A 299 18.01 5.16 -12.17
CA VAL A 299 19.46 5.33 -12.14
C VAL A 299 19.95 5.52 -13.57
N ARG A 300 20.30 6.75 -13.94
CA ARG A 300 20.68 7.16 -15.31
C ARG A 300 21.73 6.24 -15.95
N PRO A 301 22.88 5.95 -15.30
CA PRO A 301 23.92 5.13 -15.92
C PRO A 301 23.51 3.68 -16.12
N LEU A 302 22.49 3.18 -15.40
CA LEU A 302 22.03 1.79 -15.50
C LEU A 302 20.88 1.62 -16.48
N ALA A 303 19.96 2.59 -16.54
CA ALA A 303 18.77 2.49 -17.38
C ALA A 303 18.86 3.38 -18.62
N ARG A 304 18.65 4.70 -18.48
CA ARG A 304 18.55 5.61 -19.62
C ARG A 304 19.77 5.59 -20.53
N TYR A 305 20.97 5.47 -19.96
CA TYR A 305 22.20 5.38 -20.78
C TYR A 305 22.15 4.19 -21.75
N TYR A 306 21.75 3.01 -21.29
CA TYR A 306 21.71 1.81 -22.13
C TYR A 306 20.52 1.79 -23.10
N PHE A 307 19.35 2.29 -22.69
CA PHE A 307 18.14 2.22 -23.51
C PHE A 307 18.01 3.38 -24.50
N ALA A 308 18.35 4.61 -24.10
CA ALA A 308 18.07 5.82 -24.89
C ALA A 308 19.32 6.52 -25.45
N ASN A 309 20.50 6.32 -24.86
CA ASN A 309 21.70 7.08 -25.26
C ASN A 309 22.76 6.21 -25.98
N ARG A 310 22.89 4.94 -25.60
CA ARG A 310 23.92 4.04 -26.13
C ARG A 310 23.51 3.51 -27.49
N VAL A 311 24.38 3.70 -28.48
CA VAL A 311 24.30 3.04 -29.78
C VAL A 311 25.11 1.76 -29.71
N PHE A 312 24.46 0.60 -29.90
CA PHE A 312 25.14 -0.68 -29.95
C PHE A 312 25.80 -0.87 -31.31
N SER A 313 26.93 -1.59 -31.38
CA SER A 313 27.81 -1.70 -32.56
C SER A 313 27.18 -2.28 -33.83
N SER A 314 25.88 -2.59 -33.82
CA SER A 314 25.09 -3.14 -34.92
C SER A 314 23.80 -2.35 -35.22
N MET A 315 23.59 -1.19 -34.58
CA MET A 315 22.39 -0.37 -34.74
C MET A 315 22.75 1.05 -35.19
N ASP A 316 21.94 1.63 -36.07
CA ASP A 316 22.13 3.01 -36.59
C ASP A 316 21.68 4.10 -35.59
N GLY A 317 21.10 3.71 -34.45
CA GLY A 317 20.60 4.61 -33.42
C GLY A 317 20.42 3.90 -32.06
N PRO A 318 20.01 4.67 -31.02
CA PRO A 318 19.71 4.10 -29.71
C PRO A 318 18.50 3.15 -29.76
N LEU A 319 18.37 2.26 -28.77
CA LEU A 319 17.32 1.23 -28.73
C LEU A 319 15.90 1.83 -28.74
N MET A 320 15.72 2.98 -28.08
CA MET A 320 14.45 3.71 -28.03
C MET A 320 14.69 5.22 -27.89
N SER A 321 13.69 6.03 -28.23
CA SER A 321 13.73 7.48 -27.99
C SER A 321 13.59 7.80 -26.50
N GLU A 322 14.01 8.99 -26.09
CA GLU A 322 13.89 9.45 -24.69
C GLU A 322 12.43 9.45 -24.21
N ALA A 323 11.49 9.85 -25.07
CA ALA A 323 10.07 9.86 -24.75
C ALA A 323 9.49 8.43 -24.65
N ALA A 324 9.96 7.50 -25.50
CA ALA A 324 9.57 6.10 -25.43
C ALA A 324 10.09 5.42 -24.15
N PHE A 325 11.30 5.76 -23.69
CA PHE A 325 11.85 5.29 -22.41
C PHE A 325 10.98 5.73 -21.23
N GLU A 326 10.53 6.98 -21.21
CA GLU A 326 9.65 7.50 -20.16
C GLU A 326 8.29 6.79 -20.12
N SER A 327 7.68 6.56 -21.28
CA SER A 327 6.45 5.76 -21.38
C SER A 327 6.66 4.31 -20.95
N MET A 328 7.77 3.69 -21.35
CA MET A 328 8.13 2.32 -20.96
C MET A 328 8.28 2.19 -19.44
N ARG A 329 8.94 3.16 -18.79
CA ARG A 329 9.08 3.21 -17.34
C ARG A 329 7.73 3.21 -16.62
N LEU A 330 6.78 4.02 -17.10
CA LEU A 330 5.42 4.09 -16.53
C LEU A 330 4.65 2.78 -16.74
N TRP A 331 4.73 2.20 -17.95
CA TRP A 331 4.12 0.90 -18.24
C TRP A 331 4.68 -0.21 -17.34
N LEU A 332 6.00 -0.29 -17.19
CA LEU A 332 6.63 -1.27 -16.30
C LEU A 332 6.16 -1.12 -14.85
N CYS A 333 6.00 0.11 -14.35
CA CYS A 333 5.46 0.35 -13.01
C CYS A 333 4.06 -0.26 -12.85
N LEU A 334 3.19 -0.05 -13.83
CA LEU A 334 1.82 -0.59 -13.78
C LEU A 334 1.78 -2.10 -13.97
N THR A 335 2.49 -2.64 -14.96
CA THR A 335 2.46 -4.08 -15.27
C THR A 335 3.09 -4.91 -14.17
N LEU A 336 4.23 -4.48 -13.61
CA LEU A 336 4.85 -5.18 -12.49
C LEU A 336 4.01 -5.04 -11.22
N SER A 337 3.39 -3.88 -10.95
CA SER A 337 2.46 -3.75 -9.82
C SER A 337 1.24 -4.67 -9.95
N LEU A 338 0.67 -4.79 -11.14
CA LEU A 338 -0.43 -5.72 -11.42
C LEU A 338 0.02 -7.18 -11.23
N LEU A 339 1.20 -7.54 -11.72
CA LEU A 339 1.79 -8.87 -11.52
C LEU A 339 1.90 -9.24 -10.05
N ARG A 340 2.30 -8.28 -9.20
CA ARG A 340 2.40 -8.48 -7.74
C ARG A 340 1.02 -8.73 -7.13
N ILE A 341 -0.01 -8.00 -7.53
CA ILE A 341 -1.39 -8.21 -7.07
C ILE A 341 -1.91 -9.59 -7.50
N VAL A 342 -1.69 -9.98 -8.76
CA VAL A 342 -2.10 -11.30 -9.28
C VAL A 342 -1.41 -12.44 -8.53
N SER A 343 -0.17 -12.23 -8.07
CA SER A 343 0.62 -13.20 -7.31
C SER A 343 0.34 -13.17 -5.80
N ALA A 344 -0.48 -12.24 -5.31
CA ALA A 344 -0.81 -12.10 -3.89
C ALA A 344 -1.45 -13.35 -3.26
N PRO A 345 -2.37 -14.09 -3.94
CA PRO A 345 -2.98 -15.30 -3.37
C PRO A 345 -1.96 -16.37 -3.00
N SER A 346 -0.90 -16.56 -3.79
CA SER A 346 0.17 -17.51 -3.47
C SER A 346 0.94 -17.11 -2.21
N CYS A 347 1.17 -15.80 -2.03
CA CYS A 347 1.81 -15.25 -0.83
C CYS A 347 0.89 -15.38 0.41
N PHE A 348 -0.41 -15.16 0.25
CA PHE A 348 -1.39 -15.35 1.32
C PHE A 348 -1.54 -16.81 1.71
N GLN A 349 -1.48 -17.75 0.76
CA GLN A 349 -1.48 -19.17 1.08
C GLN A 349 -0.24 -19.58 1.88
N ALA A 350 0.95 -19.07 1.50
CA ALA A 350 2.17 -19.32 2.27
C ALA A 350 2.06 -18.80 3.71
N TYR A 351 1.44 -17.63 3.90
CA TYR A 351 1.15 -17.11 5.23
C TYR A 351 0.21 -18.01 6.04
N LEU A 352 -0.87 -18.51 5.43
CA LEU A 352 -1.81 -19.42 6.10
C LEU A 352 -1.15 -20.75 6.48
N ASN A 353 -0.23 -21.23 5.64
CA ASN A 353 0.56 -22.44 5.91
C ASN A 353 1.50 -22.30 7.11
N MET A 354 1.79 -21.07 7.57
CA MET A 354 2.58 -20.82 8.78
C MET A 354 1.96 -21.48 10.03
N ALA A 355 0.65 -21.79 10.01
CA ALA A 355 -0.01 -22.48 11.11
C ALA A 355 0.56 -23.89 11.34
N GLN A 356 0.81 -24.61 10.25
CA GLN A 356 1.38 -25.95 10.31
C GLN A 356 2.82 -25.89 10.82
N THR A 357 3.65 -25.00 10.26
CA THR A 357 5.04 -24.81 10.69
C THR A 357 5.15 -24.44 12.17
N ARG A 358 4.22 -23.63 12.69
CA ARG A 358 4.19 -23.28 14.12
C ARG A 358 3.88 -24.48 15.02
N ILE A 359 2.97 -25.36 14.61
CA ILE A 359 2.69 -26.59 15.35
C ILE A 359 3.87 -27.56 15.28
N GLU A 360 4.50 -27.72 14.11
CA GLU A 360 5.69 -28.56 13.95
C GLU A 360 6.88 -28.05 14.78
N SER A 361 7.12 -26.74 14.81
CA SER A 361 8.14 -26.13 15.66
C SER A 361 7.83 -26.34 17.15
N MET A 362 6.55 -26.21 17.54
CA MET A 362 6.13 -26.45 18.91
C MET A 362 6.35 -27.91 19.34
N LYS A 363 6.18 -28.89 18.44
CA LYS A 363 6.46 -30.31 18.74
C LYS A 363 7.92 -30.56 19.12
N LYS A 364 8.85 -29.73 18.64
CA LYS A 364 10.28 -29.82 18.97
C LYS A 364 10.62 -29.30 20.37
N GLU A 365 9.75 -28.46 20.96
CA GLU A 365 9.96 -27.92 22.30
C GLU A 365 9.41 -28.88 23.37
N ALA A 366 10.20 -29.16 24.40
CA ALA A 366 9.72 -29.85 25.58
C ALA A 366 8.78 -28.95 26.40
N GLY A 367 7.75 -29.54 27.02
CA GLY A 367 6.86 -28.85 27.96
C GLY A 367 5.38 -29.14 27.74
N ARG A 368 4.55 -28.46 28.51
CA ARG A 368 3.09 -28.49 28.40
C ARG A 368 2.58 -27.12 27.97
N ILE A 369 1.50 -27.09 27.22
CA ILE A 369 0.84 -25.88 26.76
C ILE A 369 -0.65 -25.97 27.09
N SER A 370 -1.27 -24.83 27.40
CA SER A 370 -2.72 -24.78 27.60
C SER A 370 -3.46 -24.96 26.27
N ASN A 371 -4.63 -25.58 26.29
CA ASN A 371 -5.51 -25.68 25.11
C ASN A 371 -5.81 -24.30 24.49
N VAL A 372 -6.11 -23.30 25.33
CA VAL A 372 -6.42 -21.94 24.88
C VAL A 372 -5.23 -21.30 24.17
N GLU A 373 -4.01 -21.43 24.70
CA GLU A 373 -2.82 -20.87 24.08
C GLU A 373 -2.47 -21.58 22.77
N LEU A 374 -2.61 -22.91 22.71
CA LEU A 374 -2.42 -23.69 21.49
C LEU A 374 -3.42 -23.29 20.40
N GLN A 375 -4.70 -23.20 20.75
CA GLN A 375 -5.76 -22.75 19.83
C GLN A 375 -5.51 -21.31 19.37
N ARG A 376 -5.11 -20.42 20.29
CA ARG A 376 -4.74 -19.03 19.97
C ARG A 376 -3.57 -18.98 18.99
N LYS A 377 -2.53 -19.81 19.14
CA LYS A 377 -1.36 -19.85 18.24
C LYS A 377 -1.74 -20.16 16.78
N VAL A 378 -2.79 -20.95 16.56
CA VAL A 378 -3.32 -21.29 15.23
C VAL A 378 -4.32 -20.23 14.75
N ALA A 379 -5.32 -19.91 15.57
CA ALA A 379 -6.41 -18.99 15.21
C ALA A 379 -5.92 -17.56 14.89
N ILE A 380 -4.86 -17.11 15.55
CA ILE A 380 -4.30 -15.77 15.34
C ILE A 380 -3.82 -15.55 13.89
N ILE A 381 -3.39 -16.61 13.19
CA ILE A 381 -2.90 -16.51 11.81
C ILE A 381 -4.03 -16.13 10.88
N LEU A 382 -5.17 -16.82 10.98
CA LEU A 382 -6.35 -16.45 10.20
C LEU A 382 -6.84 -15.05 10.60
N TYR A 383 -6.96 -14.77 11.91
CA TYR A 383 -7.48 -13.50 12.42
C TYR A 383 -6.72 -12.26 11.90
N TYR A 384 -5.41 -12.38 11.67
CA TYR A 384 -4.54 -11.32 11.16
C TYR A 384 -4.33 -11.33 9.63
N LEU A 385 -5.03 -12.19 8.88
CA LEU A 385 -4.88 -12.30 7.43
C LEU A 385 -5.08 -10.97 6.70
N CYS A 386 -6.09 -10.17 7.06
CA CYS A 386 -6.33 -8.88 6.41
C CYS A 386 -5.29 -7.82 6.76
N VAL A 387 -4.68 -7.87 7.95
CA VAL A 387 -3.55 -6.99 8.32
C VAL A 387 -2.36 -7.27 7.42
N VAL A 388 -2.05 -8.56 7.27
CA VAL A 388 -1.05 -9.06 6.33
C VAL A 388 -1.36 -8.65 4.89
N GLY A 389 -2.63 -8.76 4.50
CA GLY A 389 -3.10 -8.34 3.17
C GLY A 389 -2.86 -6.85 2.93
N LEU A 390 -3.13 -5.99 3.93
CA LEU A 390 -2.85 -4.56 3.85
C LEU A 390 -1.36 -4.26 3.74
N GLN A 391 -0.51 -4.96 4.51
CA GLN A 391 0.94 -4.82 4.43
C GLN A 391 1.49 -5.20 3.05
N TYR A 392 0.85 -6.14 2.37
CA TYR A 392 1.21 -6.55 1.03
C TYR A 392 0.70 -5.57 -0.05
N VAL A 393 -0.59 -5.22 0.01
CA VAL A 393 -1.29 -4.49 -1.07
C VAL A 393 -1.06 -2.98 -0.98
N ALA A 394 -1.03 -2.39 0.21
CA ALA A 394 -0.97 -0.92 0.35
C ALA A 394 0.29 -0.29 -0.28
N PRO A 395 1.51 -0.87 -0.13
CA PRO A 395 2.69 -0.36 -0.84
C PRO A 395 2.54 -0.41 -2.37
N ILE A 396 1.91 -1.47 -2.90
CA ILE A 396 1.70 -1.62 -4.35
C ILE A 396 0.71 -0.57 -4.86
N VAL A 397 -0.41 -0.39 -4.14
CA VAL A 397 -1.43 0.62 -4.45
C VAL A 397 -0.84 2.03 -4.40
N LEU A 398 0.03 2.31 -3.44
CA LEU A 398 0.73 3.59 -3.33
C LEU A 398 1.60 3.86 -4.57
N CYS A 399 2.35 2.87 -5.05
CA CYS A 399 3.13 2.98 -6.28
C CYS A 399 2.25 3.19 -7.53
N ILE A 400 1.11 2.49 -7.62
CA ILE A 400 0.15 2.67 -8.72
C ILE A 400 -0.37 4.11 -8.71
N GLY A 401 -0.86 4.61 -7.56
CA GLY A 401 -1.38 5.97 -7.44
C GLY A 401 -0.33 7.03 -7.81
N LEU A 402 0.90 6.90 -7.30
CA LEU A 402 2.00 7.81 -7.63
C LEU A 402 2.39 7.75 -9.11
N THR A 403 2.35 6.57 -9.74
CA THR A 403 2.64 6.40 -11.18
C THR A 403 1.59 7.10 -12.05
N LEU A 404 0.31 6.93 -11.73
CA LEU A 404 -0.80 7.55 -12.47
C LEU A 404 -0.78 9.09 -12.34
N MET A 405 -0.52 9.60 -11.14
CA MET A 405 -0.36 11.04 -10.91
C MET A 405 0.88 11.59 -11.61
N ASN A 406 2.00 10.87 -11.55
CA ASN A 406 3.23 11.26 -12.27
C ASN A 406 2.98 11.37 -13.77
N LYS A 407 2.24 10.41 -14.36
CA LYS A 407 1.90 10.45 -15.78
C LYS A 407 1.10 11.69 -16.15
N SER A 408 -0.03 11.92 -15.48
CA SER A 408 -0.99 12.94 -15.87
C SER A 408 -0.58 14.36 -15.46
N MET A 409 0.09 14.53 -14.31
CA MET A 409 0.54 15.84 -13.82
C MET A 409 1.96 16.18 -14.27
N GLY A 410 2.80 15.17 -14.51
CA GLY A 410 4.19 15.34 -14.99
C GLY A 410 4.34 15.48 -16.50
N GLY A 411 3.24 15.51 -17.25
CA GLY A 411 3.24 15.75 -18.70
C GLY A 411 3.74 14.57 -19.55
N TYR A 412 3.69 13.33 -19.02
CA TYR A 412 4.10 12.14 -19.78
C TYR A 412 2.95 11.58 -20.61
N GLY A 413 3.28 11.01 -21.77
CA GLY A 413 2.36 10.23 -22.60
C GLY A 413 2.47 8.73 -22.38
N TRP A 414 1.45 7.98 -22.81
CA TRP A 414 1.48 6.51 -22.84
C TRP A 414 2.33 5.94 -23.98
N PHE A 415 2.53 6.69 -25.07
CA PHE A 415 3.18 6.24 -26.30
C PHE A 415 4.25 7.23 -26.81
N GLY A 416 5.00 7.85 -25.91
CA GLY A 416 6.04 8.83 -26.26
C GLY A 416 5.51 10.17 -26.80
N GLN A 417 4.20 10.35 -26.91
CA GLN A 417 3.56 11.62 -27.22
C GLN A 417 3.38 12.41 -25.93
N HIS A 418 4.17 13.46 -25.71
CA HIS A 418 3.88 14.41 -24.64
C HIS A 418 2.51 15.03 -24.93
N ALA A 419 1.52 14.77 -24.07
CA ALA A 419 0.13 15.20 -24.25
C ALA A 419 -0.05 16.74 -24.20
N LEU A 420 1.04 17.48 -24.01
CA LEU A 420 1.11 18.91 -24.01
C LEU A 420 2.22 19.32 -25.00
N ASP A 421 1.81 19.50 -26.25
CA ASP A 421 2.55 20.37 -27.15
C ASP A 421 2.80 21.72 -26.44
N LYS A 422 3.94 22.31 -26.78
CA LYS A 422 4.48 23.60 -26.32
C LYS A 422 3.52 24.81 -26.32
N GLU A 423 2.26 24.65 -26.72
CA GLU A 423 1.27 25.72 -26.85
C GLU A 423 0.67 26.21 -25.53
N GLN A 424 0.79 25.50 -24.41
CA GLN A 424 0.41 26.07 -23.11
C GLN A 424 1.44 27.08 -22.55
N CYS A 425 2.59 27.25 -23.20
CA CYS A 425 3.50 28.38 -22.95
C CYS A 425 3.12 29.65 -23.73
N THR A 426 2.03 29.66 -24.50
CA THR A 426 1.54 30.85 -25.23
C THR A 426 0.06 31.12 -24.99
N LEU A 427 -0.49 30.68 -23.86
CA LEU A 427 -1.75 31.26 -23.39
C LEU A 427 -1.48 32.70 -22.93
N GLN A 428 -2.09 33.61 -23.68
CA GLN A 428 -2.18 35.05 -23.49
C GLN A 428 -2.31 35.48 -22.01
N PRO A 429 -1.91 36.71 -21.66
CA PRO A 429 -1.96 37.22 -20.30
C PRO A 429 -3.42 37.38 -19.84
N ASP A 430 -4.04 36.30 -19.37
CA ASP A 430 -5.36 36.36 -18.76
C ASP A 430 -5.22 36.90 -17.33
N LYS A 431 -5.72 38.15 -17.17
CA LYS A 431 -5.96 38.95 -15.96
C LYS A 431 -5.14 38.55 -14.72
N THR A 432 -4.17 39.40 -14.43
CA THR A 432 -3.45 39.52 -13.15
C THR A 432 -4.34 39.28 -11.94
N VAL A 433 -4.08 38.17 -11.24
CA VAL A 433 -4.71 37.84 -9.96
C VAL A 433 -3.87 38.44 -8.83
N THR A 434 -4.32 39.55 -8.26
CA THR A 434 -3.77 40.12 -7.02
C THR A 434 -4.55 39.57 -5.82
N ILE A 435 -3.89 39.23 -4.71
CA ILE A 435 -4.51 38.81 -3.43
C ILE A 435 -5.49 39.87 -2.91
N SER A 436 -5.31 41.13 -3.31
CA SER A 436 -6.27 42.22 -3.09
C SER A 436 -7.69 41.93 -3.61
N ASN A 437 -7.83 41.05 -4.62
CA ASN A 437 -9.13 40.59 -5.14
C ASN A 437 -9.72 39.40 -4.35
N LEU A 438 -8.96 38.76 -3.45
CA LEU A 438 -9.47 37.70 -2.55
C LEU A 438 -10.20 38.28 -1.33
N LEU A 439 -9.84 39.50 -0.91
CA LEU A 439 -10.28 40.12 0.34
C LEU A 439 -11.49 41.07 0.17
N SER A 440 -11.87 41.44 -1.06
CA SER A 440 -12.84 42.51 -1.34
C SER A 440 -14.27 42.07 -1.68
N SER A 441 -14.74 40.93 -1.18
CA SER A 441 -16.16 40.57 -1.27
C SER A 441 -16.68 40.12 0.11
N GLU A 442 -17.27 41.08 0.85
CA GLU A 442 -18.04 40.86 2.09
C GLU A 442 -19.43 40.25 1.85
N ASP A 443 -19.68 39.66 0.67
CA ASP A 443 -20.94 38.98 0.37
C ASP A 443 -20.77 37.45 0.49
N ASN A 444 -21.41 36.88 1.52
CA ASN A 444 -21.51 35.43 1.78
C ASN A 444 -22.38 34.69 0.73
N SER A 445 -22.14 34.92 -0.55
CA SER A 445 -22.83 34.23 -1.64
C SER A 445 -22.01 33.03 -2.12
N LEU A 446 -22.69 31.93 -2.48
CA LEU A 446 -22.06 30.72 -3.04
C LEU A 446 -21.26 31.04 -4.32
N SER A 447 -21.65 32.08 -5.07
CA SER A 447 -20.93 32.61 -6.22
C SER A 447 -19.58 33.24 -5.85
N SER A 448 -19.53 34.07 -4.81
CA SER A 448 -18.28 34.70 -4.36
C SER A 448 -17.27 33.65 -3.87
N ALA A 449 -17.74 32.65 -3.11
CA ALA A 449 -16.90 31.54 -2.65
C ALA A 449 -16.38 30.68 -3.83
N ARG A 450 -17.19 30.48 -4.87
CA ARG A 450 -16.77 29.77 -6.09
C ARG A 450 -15.67 30.54 -6.82
N ASP A 451 -15.85 31.85 -6.98
CA ASP A 451 -14.91 32.67 -7.73
C ASP A 451 -13.58 32.81 -6.96
N GLN A 452 -13.61 32.92 -5.62
CA GLN A 452 -12.41 32.83 -4.77
C GLN A 452 -11.69 31.48 -4.92
N TRP A 453 -12.43 30.36 -4.96
CA TRP A 453 -11.86 29.03 -5.17
C TRP A 453 -11.18 28.87 -6.54
N LEU A 454 -11.80 29.40 -7.60
CA LEU A 454 -11.25 29.36 -8.95
C LEU A 454 -9.96 30.18 -9.06
N ILE A 455 -9.94 31.33 -8.39
CA ILE A 455 -8.77 32.20 -8.29
C ILE A 455 -7.64 31.51 -7.50
N ALA A 456 -7.95 30.90 -6.35
CA ALA A 456 -6.96 30.15 -5.57
C ALA A 456 -6.40 28.96 -6.37
N LEU A 457 -7.25 28.27 -7.14
CA LEU A 457 -6.86 27.14 -7.98
C LEU A 457 -5.96 27.59 -9.15
N SER A 458 -6.25 28.75 -9.76
CA SER A 458 -5.40 29.29 -10.83
C SER A 458 -4.04 29.74 -10.30
N SER A 459 -4.00 30.41 -9.14
CA SER A 459 -2.74 30.75 -8.46
C SER A 459 -1.94 29.50 -8.06
N PHE A 460 -2.61 28.45 -7.57
CA PHE A 460 -1.94 27.19 -7.25
C PHE A 460 -1.34 26.53 -8.50
N ARG A 461 -2.06 26.53 -9.63
CA ARG A 461 -1.56 26.00 -10.91
C ARG A 461 -0.39 26.81 -11.47
N GLN A 462 -0.32 28.11 -11.17
CA GLN A 462 0.81 28.96 -11.56
C GLN A 462 2.08 28.62 -10.78
N ILE A 463 1.95 28.35 -9.47
CA ILE A 463 3.07 28.00 -8.57
C ILE A 463 3.55 26.57 -8.82
N PHE A 464 2.63 25.62 -8.94
CA PHE A 464 2.94 24.21 -9.16
C PHE A 464 2.88 23.86 -10.65
N SER A 465 4.01 24.08 -11.33
CA SER A 465 4.15 23.70 -12.74
C SER A 465 4.21 22.17 -12.90
N TYR A 466 4.05 21.70 -14.13
CA TYR A 466 4.18 20.27 -14.46
C TYR A 466 5.56 19.70 -14.10
N GLU A 467 6.61 20.52 -14.14
CA GLU A 467 7.97 20.12 -13.72
C GLU A 467 8.04 19.85 -12.22
N VAL A 468 7.35 20.66 -11.41
CA VAL A 468 7.25 20.44 -9.95
C VAL A 468 6.58 19.10 -9.68
N PHE A 469 5.43 18.84 -10.30
CA PHE A 469 4.72 17.58 -10.12
C PHE A 469 5.51 16.37 -10.64
N LYS A 470 6.21 16.52 -11.78
CA LYS A 470 7.10 15.49 -12.33
C LYS A 470 8.21 15.12 -11.34
N GLY A 471 8.85 16.09 -10.70
CA GLY A 471 9.87 15.83 -9.69
C GLY A 471 9.29 15.22 -8.41
N VAL A 472 8.18 15.75 -7.88
CA VAL A 472 7.56 15.29 -6.63
C VAL A 472 7.04 13.86 -6.76
N PHE A 473 6.23 13.57 -7.78
CA PHE A 473 5.66 12.23 -7.97
C PHE A 473 6.69 11.24 -8.54
N GLY A 474 7.64 11.72 -9.36
CA GLY A 474 8.79 10.93 -9.80
C GLY A 474 9.64 10.45 -8.62
N PHE A 475 9.96 11.36 -7.69
CA PHE A 475 10.67 11.06 -6.44
C PHE A 475 9.88 10.14 -5.54
N GLY A 476 8.60 10.47 -5.32
CA GLY A 476 7.75 9.65 -4.48
C GLY A 476 7.66 8.21 -5.00
N ASN A 477 7.45 8.03 -6.31
CA ASN A 477 7.34 6.70 -6.91
C ASN A 477 8.66 5.92 -6.77
N TRP A 478 9.80 6.55 -7.13
CA TRP A 478 11.12 5.92 -6.97
C TRP A 478 11.38 5.52 -5.52
N TRP A 479 11.13 6.42 -4.56
CA TRP A 479 11.35 6.18 -3.15
C TRP A 479 10.52 5.01 -2.62
N MET A 480 9.24 4.88 -3.02
CA MET A 480 8.42 3.74 -2.60
C MET A 480 8.92 2.39 -3.16
N GLN A 481 9.43 2.38 -4.40
CA GLN A 481 10.03 1.18 -4.98
C GLN A 481 11.34 0.82 -4.30
N PHE A 482 12.19 1.83 -4.03
CA PHE A 482 13.44 1.67 -3.31
C PHE A 482 13.20 1.17 -1.88
N LEU A 483 12.26 1.76 -1.13
CA LEU A 483 11.88 1.30 0.20
C LEU A 483 11.35 -0.13 0.18
N SER A 484 10.48 -0.46 -0.78
CA SER A 484 9.97 -1.84 -0.93
C SER A 484 11.12 -2.81 -1.14
N PHE A 485 12.06 -2.49 -2.04
CA PHE A 485 13.25 -3.31 -2.28
C PHE A 485 14.13 -3.43 -1.03
N ALA A 486 14.51 -2.31 -0.41
CA ALA A 486 15.43 -2.28 0.71
C ALA A 486 14.86 -3.02 1.93
N THR A 487 13.59 -2.81 2.27
CA THR A 487 12.95 -3.45 3.43
C THR A 487 12.70 -4.95 3.20
N ILE A 488 12.35 -5.37 1.98
CA ILE A 488 12.26 -6.79 1.61
C ILE A 488 13.66 -7.43 1.66
N GLY A 489 14.69 -6.78 1.12
CA GLY A 489 16.07 -7.25 1.16
C GLY A 489 16.60 -7.44 2.59
N CYS A 490 16.38 -6.45 3.46
CA CYS A 490 16.70 -6.56 4.88
C CYS A 490 15.97 -7.73 5.55
N GLY A 491 14.70 -7.95 5.21
CA GLY A 491 13.93 -9.06 5.77
C GLY A 491 14.37 -10.44 5.28
N LEU A 492 14.84 -10.55 4.04
CA LEU A 492 15.47 -11.76 3.52
C LEU A 492 16.82 -12.03 4.21
N ALA A 493 17.67 -11.01 4.35
CA ALA A 493 18.94 -11.13 5.05
C ALA A 493 18.75 -11.52 6.53
N TYR A 494 17.71 -10.97 7.17
CA TYR A 494 17.31 -11.36 8.51
C TYR A 494 16.94 -12.85 8.55
N GLN A 495 16.12 -13.34 7.62
CA GLN A 495 15.70 -14.74 7.60
C GLN A 495 16.85 -15.71 7.33
N SER A 496 17.74 -15.39 6.39
CA SER A 496 18.90 -16.26 6.12
C SER A 496 19.80 -16.39 7.34
N TYR A 497 20.01 -15.30 8.08
CA TYR A 497 20.85 -15.32 9.29
C TYR A 497 20.29 -16.23 10.40
N PHE A 498 18.96 -16.31 10.54
CA PHE A 498 18.32 -17.13 11.58
C PHE A 498 17.93 -18.54 11.13
N ASP A 499 17.94 -18.84 9.83
CA ASP A 499 17.75 -20.21 9.32
C ASP A 499 19.05 -21.04 9.40
N ASP A 500 20.22 -20.39 9.45
CA ASP A 500 21.55 -21.03 9.57
C ASP A 500 21.97 -21.34 11.04
N VAL A 501 21.11 -21.04 12.02
CA VAL A 501 21.29 -21.31 13.46
C VAL A 501 20.20 -22.26 13.94
#